data_AF-A0AAI8VVJ2-F1
#
_entry.id   AF-A0AAI8VVJ2-F1
#
_cell.length_a   1.000
_cell.length_b   1.000
_cell.length_c   1.000
_cell.angle_alpha   90.00
_cell.angle_beta   90.00
_cell.angle_gamma   90.00
#
_symmetry.space_group_name_H-M   'P 1'
#
loop_
_entity.id
_entity.type
_entity.pdbx_description
1 polymer ?
#
loop_
_entity_poly.entity_id
_entity_poly.type
_entity_poly.pdbx_seq_one_letter_code
_entity_poly.pdbx_strand_id
1 'polypeptide(L)'
;MLHHYNIRSLSFIVFALSFYTQYAHSLGVEITNPPGGATLSVEQEIVFRWQDGGGNPDITALSTYTLELIVGGNSPGNSQVLQTIEEAGDVKDGSVSKSIDANVAQSIQNGFYLKMTSNTTTGNQVINYSNRFTLVDLTGNTAAQYLQAATAAAGSSANVPAAQYNVLSSPTTSSPSSPSATATATITTPPSNAAPSSPNPPASGLSAGIIAGIVTVAVLAVVGIISIIVWALFLYRRVRRRKQDQSVSSSRGSEELGAPRSAFVDDKAELSGRPVSTSRSPRELDASSVRAEVMGTQMPVEIAEREGSIYELEASGTIHELATRTSKAYDPISQV
;
A
#
# COMPACT_ATOMS: atom_id res chain seq x y z
N MET A 1 32.74 5.72 -34.97
CA MET A 1 32.68 5.57 -33.49
C MET A 1 31.91 6.74 -32.84
N LEU A 2 30.63 6.95 -33.15
CA LEU A 2 29.87 8.09 -32.59
C LEU A 2 28.41 7.77 -32.19
N HIS A 3 28.02 6.50 -32.14
CA HIS A 3 26.60 6.11 -31.95
C HIS A 3 26.25 5.45 -30.60
N HIS A 4 27.12 5.46 -29.60
CA HIS A 4 26.85 4.82 -28.29
C HIS A 4 26.42 5.77 -27.16
N TYR A 5 26.39 7.09 -27.38
CA TYR A 5 26.10 8.05 -26.29
C TYR A 5 24.61 8.29 -25.98
N ASN A 6 23.65 7.84 -26.80
CA ASN A 6 22.25 8.27 -26.66
C ASN A 6 21.31 7.33 -25.87
N ILE A 7 21.69 6.08 -25.61
CA ILE A 7 20.77 5.12 -24.95
C ILE A 7 20.88 5.17 -23.42
N ARG A 8 22.07 5.44 -22.87
CA ARG A 8 22.26 5.52 -21.41
C ARG A 8 21.64 6.78 -20.79
N SER A 9 21.61 7.90 -21.52
CA SER A 9 21.03 9.16 -21.01
C SER A 9 19.50 9.11 -20.91
N LEU A 10 18.81 8.39 -21.82
CA LEU A 10 17.35 8.29 -21.78
C LEU A 10 16.85 7.50 -20.56
N SER A 11 17.56 6.43 -20.14
CA SER A 11 17.19 5.67 -18.95
C SER A 11 17.31 6.48 -17.67
N PHE A 12 18.31 7.36 -17.54
CA PHE A 12 18.42 8.26 -16.39
C PHE A 12 17.29 9.29 -16.30
N ILE A 13 16.85 9.82 -17.45
CA ILE A 13 15.74 10.78 -17.49
C ILE A 13 14.43 10.08 -17.10
N VAL A 14 14.16 8.86 -17.58
CA VAL A 14 12.95 8.11 -17.19
C VAL A 14 12.97 7.74 -15.71
N PHE A 15 14.13 7.34 -15.17
CA PHE A 15 14.27 7.02 -13.74
C PHE A 15 14.09 8.27 -12.85
N ALA A 16 14.67 9.41 -13.24
CA ALA A 16 14.48 10.68 -12.53
C ALA A 16 13.02 11.15 -12.61
N LEU A 17 12.35 10.99 -13.77
CA LEU A 17 10.95 11.37 -13.92
C LEU A 17 10.01 10.49 -13.08
N SER A 18 10.32 9.19 -12.91
CA SER A 18 9.53 8.31 -12.04
C SER A 18 9.62 8.66 -10.55
N PHE A 19 10.73 9.23 -10.09
CA PHE A 19 10.82 9.76 -8.72
C PHE A 19 10.00 11.04 -8.54
N TYR A 20 9.94 11.91 -9.56
CA TYR A 20 9.13 13.14 -9.49
C TYR A 20 7.62 12.91 -9.51
N THR A 21 7.14 11.86 -10.18
CA THR A 21 5.69 11.56 -10.23
C THR A 21 5.11 11.01 -8.92
N GLN A 22 5.95 10.62 -7.95
CA GLN A 22 5.45 10.13 -6.65
C GLN A 22 5.17 11.27 -5.65
N TYR A 23 5.64 12.49 -5.89
CA TYR A 23 5.45 13.64 -5.00
C TYR A 23 4.12 14.40 -5.21
N ALA A 24 3.27 13.97 -6.13
CA ALA A 24 2.12 14.77 -6.57
C ALA A 24 0.82 14.59 -5.75
N HIS A 25 0.82 13.86 -4.62
CA HIS A 25 -0.44 13.45 -3.96
C HIS A 25 -0.50 13.55 -2.43
N SER A 26 0.57 13.95 -1.75
CA SER A 26 0.51 14.20 -0.32
C SER A 26 0.10 15.66 -0.05
N LEU A 27 -0.98 15.82 0.70
CA LEU A 27 -1.49 17.10 1.20
C LEU A 27 -1.23 17.15 2.69
N GLY A 28 -0.67 18.22 3.24
CA GLY A 28 -0.45 18.36 4.68
C GLY A 28 0.66 17.45 5.20
N VAL A 29 0.28 16.31 5.79
CA VAL A 29 1.22 15.46 6.55
C VAL A 29 1.42 14.09 5.89
N GLU A 30 2.67 13.62 5.84
CA GLU A 30 3.02 12.24 5.51
C GLU A 30 3.45 11.48 6.78
N ILE A 31 2.71 10.42 7.12
CA ILE A 31 3.06 9.55 8.26
C ILE A 31 4.14 8.55 7.82
N THR A 32 5.34 8.68 8.37
CA THR A 32 6.54 7.94 7.97
C THR A 32 6.85 6.76 8.88
N ASN A 33 6.33 6.75 10.12
CA ASN A 33 6.49 5.63 11.04
C ASN A 33 5.15 5.29 11.72
N PRO A 34 4.71 4.01 11.70
CA PRO A 34 5.36 2.85 11.07
C PRO A 34 5.43 2.91 9.55
N PRO A 35 6.49 2.33 8.92
CA PRO A 35 6.50 2.13 7.48
C PRO A 35 5.45 1.09 7.07
N GLY A 36 5.01 1.17 5.81
CA GLY A 36 4.03 0.23 5.28
C GLY A 36 4.51 -1.22 5.35
N GLY A 37 3.69 -2.10 5.90
CA GLY A 37 4.01 -3.52 6.07
C GLY A 37 4.80 -3.85 7.33
N ALA A 38 5.14 -2.86 8.16
CA ALA A 38 5.86 -3.10 9.41
C ALA A 38 5.07 -4.02 10.35
N THR A 39 5.79 -4.73 11.22
CA THR A 39 5.23 -5.51 12.33
C THR A 39 5.73 -4.92 13.63
N LEU A 40 4.83 -4.50 14.51
CA LEU A 40 5.13 -3.88 15.79
C LEU A 40 4.45 -4.66 16.93
N SER A 41 5.16 -4.82 18.05
CA SER A 41 4.58 -5.38 19.28
C SER A 41 3.97 -4.27 20.12
N VAL A 42 2.80 -4.54 20.70
CA VAL A 42 2.11 -3.60 21.62
C VAL A 42 2.66 -3.63 23.05
N GLU A 43 3.58 -4.54 23.36
CA GLU A 43 4.25 -4.59 24.67
C GLU A 43 5.18 -3.40 24.92
N GLN A 44 5.54 -2.68 23.85
CA GLN A 44 6.43 -1.53 23.89
C GLN A 44 5.68 -0.26 23.51
N GLU A 45 6.20 0.87 23.98
CA GLU A 45 5.75 2.17 23.51
C GLU A 45 6.10 2.33 22.02
N ILE A 46 5.10 2.66 21.21
CA ILE A 46 5.26 2.84 19.77
C ILE A 46 5.43 4.32 19.49
N VAL A 47 6.48 4.68 18.74
CA VAL A 47 6.74 6.04 18.28
C VAL A 47 6.11 6.24 16.91
N PHE A 48 5.11 7.08 16.80
CA PHE A 48 4.53 7.50 15.53
C PHE A 48 5.27 8.74 15.03
N ARG A 49 5.63 8.78 13.74
CA ARG A 49 6.37 9.91 13.14
C ARG A 49 5.72 10.36 11.86
N TRP A 50 5.85 11.65 11.60
CA TRP A 50 5.39 12.26 10.37
C TRP A 50 6.28 13.42 9.93
N GLN A 51 6.11 13.82 8.68
CA GLN A 51 6.82 14.94 8.06
C GLN A 51 5.86 15.74 7.16
N ASP A 52 6.35 16.85 6.61
CA ASP A 52 5.62 17.59 5.59
C ASP A 52 5.41 16.68 4.36
N GLY A 53 4.15 16.42 4.04
CA GLY A 53 3.80 15.73 2.82
C GLY A 53 3.95 16.63 1.59
N GLY A 54 4.07 17.94 1.79
CA GLY A 54 4.00 18.93 0.73
C GLY A 54 2.56 19.21 0.31
N GLY A 55 2.41 19.75 -0.90
CA GLY A 55 1.12 20.16 -1.43
C GLY A 55 0.62 21.47 -0.81
N ASN A 56 -0.70 21.69 -0.87
CA ASN A 56 -1.37 22.86 -0.28
C ASN A 56 -2.71 22.41 0.31
N PRO A 57 -2.95 22.57 1.63
CA PRO A 57 -2.06 23.19 2.63
C PRO A 57 -0.78 22.38 2.91
N ASP A 58 0.32 23.08 3.18
CA ASP A 58 1.55 22.48 3.71
C ASP A 58 1.47 22.31 5.24
N ILE A 59 2.47 21.66 5.84
CA ILE A 59 2.50 21.44 7.30
C ILE A 59 2.49 22.76 8.11
N THR A 60 2.98 23.86 7.55
CA THR A 60 3.06 25.15 8.26
C THR A 60 1.70 25.83 8.40
N ALA A 61 0.77 25.50 7.51
CA ALA A 61 -0.63 25.91 7.59
C ALA A 61 -1.45 25.10 8.61
N LEU A 62 -0.89 24.05 9.20
CA LEU A 62 -1.54 23.20 10.19
C LEU A 62 -1.23 23.65 11.62
N SER A 63 -2.20 23.46 12.52
CA SER A 63 -2.09 23.82 13.94
C SER A 63 -2.13 22.57 14.82
N THR A 64 -3.31 22.05 15.09
CA THR A 64 -3.50 20.88 15.97
C THR A 64 -3.88 19.64 15.18
N TYR A 65 -3.66 18.46 15.75
CA TYR A 65 -4.13 17.19 15.20
C TYR A 65 -4.78 16.28 16.24
N THR A 66 -5.63 15.40 15.74
CA THR A 66 -6.06 14.18 16.43
C THR A 66 -5.52 12.98 15.66
N LEU A 67 -4.83 12.06 16.34
CA LEU A 67 -4.29 10.84 15.74
C LEU A 67 -5.02 9.62 16.29
N GLU A 68 -5.60 8.83 15.40
CA GLU A 68 -6.43 7.67 15.74
C GLU A 68 -5.85 6.40 15.09
N LEU A 69 -5.81 5.32 15.88
CA LEU A 69 -5.53 3.98 15.39
C LEU A 69 -6.82 3.33 14.87
N ILE A 70 -6.77 2.82 13.65
CA ILE A 70 -7.93 2.23 12.96
C ILE A 70 -7.63 0.79 12.56
N VAL A 71 -8.65 -0.07 12.62
CA VAL A 71 -8.66 -1.41 12.02
C VAL A 71 -9.79 -1.53 10.99
N GLY A 72 -9.57 -2.32 9.94
CA GLY A 72 -10.60 -2.65 8.95
C GLY A 72 -10.28 -2.23 7.52
N GLY A 73 -11.32 -1.98 6.73
CA GLY A 73 -11.26 -1.53 5.34
C GLY A 73 -11.12 -0.02 5.20
N ASN A 74 -11.45 0.52 4.02
CA ASN A 74 -11.22 1.92 3.67
C ASN A 74 -12.48 2.80 3.70
N SER A 75 -13.60 2.28 4.21
CA SER A 75 -14.88 2.98 4.22
C SER A 75 -15.44 3.08 5.64
N PRO A 76 -16.19 4.14 5.99
CA PRO A 76 -16.70 4.31 7.35
C PRO A 76 -17.53 3.12 7.86
N GLY A 77 -18.24 2.41 6.98
CA GLY A 77 -19.03 1.22 7.36
C GLY A 77 -18.22 -0.05 7.59
N ASN A 78 -16.92 -0.06 7.25
CA ASN A 78 -16.06 -1.23 7.40
C ASN A 78 -14.69 -0.91 8.05
N SER A 79 -14.57 0.26 8.68
CA SER A 79 -13.40 0.68 9.46
C SER A 79 -13.84 1.05 10.88
N GLN A 80 -13.02 0.75 11.89
CA GLN A 80 -13.29 1.08 13.29
C GLN A 80 -12.09 1.79 13.93
N VAL A 81 -12.36 2.92 14.59
CA VAL A 81 -11.39 3.55 15.50
C VAL A 81 -11.26 2.70 16.76
N LEU A 82 -10.04 2.25 17.05
CA LEU A 82 -9.72 1.44 18.22
C LEU A 82 -9.29 2.29 19.42
N GLN A 83 -8.43 3.27 19.15
CA GLN A 83 -7.82 4.09 20.19
C GLN A 83 -7.44 5.46 19.62
N THR A 84 -7.74 6.52 20.37
CA THR A 84 -7.15 7.85 20.13
C THR A 84 -5.76 7.88 20.76
N ILE A 85 -4.74 8.06 19.92
CA ILE A 85 -3.33 8.10 20.34
C ILE A 85 -3.04 9.44 21.02
N GLU A 86 -3.45 10.51 20.35
CA GLU A 86 -3.28 11.89 20.80
C GLU A 86 -4.49 12.72 20.39
N GLU A 87 -4.93 13.60 21.29
CA GLU A 87 -6.03 14.53 21.07
C GLU A 87 -5.50 15.96 21.19
N ALA A 88 -5.62 16.73 20.11
CA ALA A 88 -5.18 18.12 20.01
C ALA A 88 -3.65 18.35 20.17
N GLY A 89 -2.81 17.42 19.70
CA GLY A 89 -1.35 17.60 19.66
C GLY A 89 -0.92 18.67 18.64
N ASP A 90 0.30 19.22 18.77
CA ASP A 90 0.87 20.17 17.80
C ASP A 90 1.47 19.41 16.61
N VAL A 91 0.99 19.70 15.40
CA VAL A 91 1.49 19.03 14.18
C VAL A 91 2.99 19.22 13.99
N LYS A 92 3.56 20.32 14.52
CA LYS A 92 4.98 20.65 14.38
C LYS A 92 5.91 19.77 15.21
N ASP A 93 5.38 19.01 16.16
CA ASP A 93 6.18 18.10 16.97
C ASP A 93 6.78 16.95 16.13
N GLY A 94 6.13 16.60 15.01
CA GLY A 94 6.61 15.58 14.07
C GLY A 94 6.62 14.14 14.60
N SER A 95 6.27 13.93 15.88
CA SER A 95 6.18 12.61 16.49
C SER A 95 5.35 12.59 17.76
N VAL A 96 4.80 11.42 18.08
CA VAL A 96 4.17 11.12 19.38
C VAL A 96 4.44 9.67 19.75
N SER A 97 4.69 9.41 21.03
CA SER A 97 4.91 8.07 21.56
C SER A 97 3.71 7.64 22.41
N LYS A 98 3.23 6.41 22.23
CA LYS A 98 2.08 5.88 22.97
C LYS A 98 2.11 4.37 23.11
N SER A 99 1.62 3.87 24.23
CA SER A 99 1.27 2.46 24.41
C SER A 99 -0.12 2.18 23.85
N ILE A 100 -0.27 1.01 23.21
CA ILE A 100 -1.54 0.51 22.68
C ILE A 100 -2.06 -0.55 23.65
N ASP A 101 -3.31 -0.45 24.06
CA ASP A 101 -3.91 -1.47 24.94
C ASP A 101 -4.05 -2.80 24.17
N ALA A 102 -3.48 -3.87 24.72
CA ALA A 102 -3.50 -5.19 24.10
C ALA A 102 -4.92 -5.73 23.83
N ASN A 103 -5.92 -5.25 24.56
CA ASN A 103 -7.30 -5.76 24.48
C ASN A 103 -8.17 -5.09 23.42
N VAL A 104 -7.66 -4.12 22.65
CA VAL A 104 -8.48 -3.33 21.71
C VAL A 104 -8.92 -4.10 20.47
N ALA A 105 -8.14 -5.08 20.03
CA ALA A 105 -8.39 -5.86 18.81
C ALA A 105 -7.61 -7.19 18.87
N GLN A 106 -7.78 -8.05 17.86
CA GLN A 106 -6.88 -9.20 17.66
C GLN A 106 -5.76 -8.83 16.69
N SER A 107 -4.66 -9.61 16.69
CA SER A 107 -3.56 -9.41 15.74
C SER A 107 -3.98 -9.75 14.30
N ILE A 108 -3.80 -8.82 13.35
CA ILE A 108 -4.17 -8.99 11.93
C ILE A 108 -3.05 -8.42 11.05
N GLN A 109 -2.53 -9.22 10.13
CA GLN A 109 -1.50 -8.79 9.19
C GLN A 109 -1.99 -7.63 8.31
N ASN A 110 -1.26 -6.51 8.31
CA ASN A 110 -1.61 -5.28 7.58
C ASN A 110 -3.06 -4.80 7.86
N GLY A 111 -3.61 -5.15 9.02
CA GLY A 111 -4.98 -4.83 9.37
C GLY A 111 -5.18 -3.41 9.92
N PHE A 112 -4.09 -2.76 10.32
CA PHE A 112 -4.09 -1.50 11.05
C PHE A 112 -3.51 -0.37 10.22
N TYR A 113 -4.02 0.84 10.42
CA TYR A 113 -3.48 2.07 9.86
C TYR A 113 -3.85 3.24 10.77
N LEU A 114 -3.17 4.37 10.60
CA LEU A 114 -3.42 5.59 11.34
C LEU A 114 -4.27 6.55 10.51
N LYS A 115 -5.14 7.30 11.18
CA LYS A 115 -5.82 8.47 10.64
C LYS A 115 -5.43 9.69 11.46
N MET A 116 -4.83 10.67 10.81
CA MET A 116 -4.54 11.97 11.38
C MET A 116 -5.55 12.98 10.84
N THR A 117 -6.28 13.65 11.73
CA THR A 117 -7.14 14.78 11.37
C THR A 117 -6.50 16.06 11.90
N SER A 118 -5.98 16.88 11.00
CA SER A 118 -5.30 18.14 11.35
C SER A 118 -6.20 19.33 11.06
N ASN A 119 -6.19 20.31 11.95
CA ASN A 119 -6.83 21.60 11.73
C ASN A 119 -5.83 22.55 11.06
N THR A 120 -6.32 23.33 10.10
CA THR A 120 -5.56 24.44 9.52
C THR A 120 -5.74 25.70 10.38
N THR A 121 -4.83 26.67 10.25
CA THR A 121 -4.97 28.00 10.85
C THR A 121 -6.22 28.76 10.40
N THR A 122 -6.79 28.37 9.24
CA THR A 122 -8.03 28.92 8.68
C THR A 122 -9.31 28.22 9.18
N GLY A 123 -9.19 27.20 10.02
CA GLY A 123 -10.33 26.42 10.54
C GLY A 123 -10.80 25.27 9.63
N ASN A 124 -10.18 25.07 8.47
CA ASN A 124 -10.38 23.88 7.62
C ASN A 124 -9.70 22.64 8.19
N GLN A 125 -10.01 21.45 7.67
CA GLN A 125 -9.41 20.19 8.11
C GLN A 125 -8.67 19.47 6.98
N VAL A 126 -7.56 18.82 7.31
CA VAL A 126 -6.83 17.88 6.46
C VAL A 126 -6.87 16.51 7.12
N ILE A 127 -7.19 15.47 6.36
CA ILE A 127 -7.18 14.08 6.84
C ILE A 127 -6.11 13.32 6.08
N ASN A 128 -5.14 12.78 6.82
CA ASN A 128 -4.06 11.97 6.31
C ASN A 128 -4.15 10.55 6.87
N TYR A 129 -3.71 9.58 6.06
CA TYR A 129 -3.67 8.17 6.47
C TYR A 129 -2.24 7.64 6.33
N SER A 130 -1.82 6.81 7.28
CA SER A 130 -0.56 6.06 7.13
C SER A 130 -0.76 4.90 6.17
N ASN A 131 0.34 4.30 5.71
CA ASN A 131 0.28 2.95 5.17
C ASN A 131 -0.19 1.95 6.26
N ARG A 132 -0.66 0.79 5.82
CA ARG A 132 -1.04 -0.31 6.71
C ARG A 132 0.17 -0.98 7.33
N PHE A 133 0.01 -1.44 8.55
CA PHE A 133 1.00 -2.20 9.32
C PHE A 133 0.31 -3.28 10.16
N THR A 134 1.12 -4.11 10.80
CA THR A 134 0.71 -5.22 11.65
C THR A 134 1.02 -4.90 13.10
N LEU A 135 0.03 -5.04 13.98
CA LEU A 135 0.23 -5.08 15.42
C LEU A 135 0.14 -6.55 15.88
N VAL A 136 1.14 -6.98 16.65
CA VAL A 136 1.18 -8.31 17.30
C VAL A 136 0.98 -8.16 18.81
N ASP A 137 0.78 -9.29 19.48
CA ASP A 137 0.52 -9.40 20.93
C ASP A 137 -0.80 -8.75 21.39
N LEU A 138 -1.69 -8.52 20.42
CA LEU A 138 -3.06 -8.10 20.65
C LEU A 138 -3.96 -9.30 21.02
N THR A 139 -4.69 -9.19 22.13
CA THR A 139 -5.54 -10.24 22.75
C THR A 139 -7.03 -9.92 22.73
N GLY A 140 -7.43 -8.75 22.23
CA GLY A 140 -8.81 -8.35 22.07
C GLY A 140 -9.56 -9.12 20.98
N ASN A 141 -10.82 -8.76 20.76
CA ASN A 141 -11.66 -9.35 19.72
C ASN A 141 -12.09 -8.28 18.71
N THR A 142 -11.82 -8.52 17.42
CA THR A 142 -12.26 -7.63 16.34
C THR A 142 -13.57 -8.13 15.76
N ALA A 143 -14.59 -7.27 15.68
CA ALA A 143 -15.88 -7.66 15.10
C ALA A 143 -15.72 -8.16 13.65
N ALA A 144 -16.51 -9.17 13.28
CA ALA A 144 -16.33 -9.92 12.03
C ALA A 144 -16.28 -9.03 10.78
N GLN A 145 -17.09 -7.97 10.72
CA GLN A 145 -17.11 -7.04 9.59
C GLN A 145 -15.78 -6.31 9.36
N TYR A 146 -15.11 -5.90 10.44
CA TYR A 146 -13.82 -5.21 10.36
C TYR A 146 -12.69 -6.19 10.12
N LEU A 147 -12.76 -7.40 10.68
CA LEU A 147 -11.81 -8.47 10.41
C LEU A 147 -11.80 -8.86 8.93
N GLN A 148 -12.98 -9.07 8.33
CA GLN A 148 -13.11 -9.39 6.91
C GLN A 148 -12.55 -8.26 6.04
N ALA A 149 -12.88 -7.01 6.36
CA ALA A 149 -12.41 -5.86 5.61
C ALA A 149 -10.89 -5.64 5.73
N ALA A 150 -10.32 -5.85 6.92
CA ALA A 150 -8.87 -5.82 7.15
C ALA A 150 -8.15 -6.92 6.36
N THR A 151 -8.67 -8.15 6.40
CA THR A 151 -8.10 -9.31 5.69
C THR A 151 -8.15 -9.11 4.18
N ALA A 152 -9.25 -8.55 3.64
CA ALA A 152 -9.36 -8.23 2.22
C ALA A 152 -8.33 -7.18 1.76
N ALA A 153 -7.91 -6.28 2.66
CA ALA A 153 -6.90 -5.27 2.38
C ALA A 153 -5.45 -5.72 2.67
N ALA A 154 -5.26 -6.84 3.38
CA ALA A 154 -3.96 -7.27 3.92
C ALA A 154 -2.86 -7.49 2.86
N GLY A 155 -3.24 -7.76 1.62
CA GLY A 155 -2.32 -8.00 0.50
C GLY A 155 -1.57 -6.75 0.00
N SER A 156 -1.90 -5.55 0.48
CA SER A 156 -1.21 -4.32 0.09
C SER A 156 -1.12 -3.32 1.23
N SER A 157 0.11 -2.95 1.62
CA SER A 157 0.36 -1.95 2.64
C SER A 157 -0.07 -0.54 2.23
N ALA A 158 -0.17 -0.28 0.92
CA ALA A 158 -0.60 1.00 0.36
C ALA A 158 -2.12 1.12 0.17
N ASN A 159 -2.89 0.06 0.45
CA ASN A 159 -4.34 0.05 0.25
C ASN A 159 -5.06 0.79 1.39
N VAL A 160 -4.97 2.12 1.40
CA VAL A 160 -5.61 2.99 2.40
C VAL A 160 -6.46 4.06 1.72
N PRO A 161 -7.38 4.71 2.45
CA PRO A 161 -8.10 5.86 1.90
C PRO A 161 -7.15 6.96 1.44
N ALA A 162 -7.53 7.68 0.39
CA ALA A 162 -6.77 8.85 -0.05
C ALA A 162 -6.87 9.99 0.98
N ALA A 163 -5.83 10.83 1.04
CA ALA A 163 -5.84 12.05 1.84
C ALA A 163 -6.98 12.99 1.39
N GLN A 164 -7.54 13.74 2.36
CA GLN A 164 -8.70 14.60 2.12
C GLN A 164 -8.43 16.01 2.64
N TYR A 165 -8.92 17.01 1.91
CA TYR A 165 -8.97 18.40 2.36
C TYR A 165 -10.43 18.84 2.45
N ASN A 166 -10.87 19.14 3.67
CA ASN A 166 -12.25 19.47 3.98
C ASN A 166 -12.34 20.96 4.32
N VAL A 167 -13.04 21.72 3.47
CA VAL A 167 -13.34 23.12 3.72
C VAL A 167 -14.53 23.20 4.66
N LEU A 168 -14.30 23.59 5.90
CA LEU A 168 -15.39 23.81 6.85
C LEU A 168 -15.98 25.19 6.53
N SER A 169 -17.19 25.19 5.99
CA SER A 169 -17.93 26.45 5.82
C SER A 169 -18.20 27.01 7.20
N SER A 170 -17.55 28.14 7.54
CA SER A 170 -17.90 28.90 8.74
C SER A 170 -19.41 29.11 8.74
N PRO A 171 -20.12 28.84 9.84
CA PRO A 171 -21.55 29.11 9.88
C PRO A 171 -21.73 30.58 9.58
N THR A 172 -22.35 30.89 8.43
CA THR A 172 -22.85 32.23 8.16
C THR A 172 -23.81 32.55 9.29
N THR A 173 -23.37 33.38 10.23
CA THR A 173 -24.22 34.04 11.21
C THR A 173 -25.22 34.85 10.40
N SER A 174 -26.35 34.23 10.07
CA SER A 174 -27.54 34.95 9.66
C SER A 174 -27.90 35.85 10.83
N SER A 175 -27.50 37.12 10.74
CA SER A 175 -27.83 38.14 11.72
C SER A 175 -29.33 38.05 12.00
N PRO A 176 -29.78 37.86 13.25
CA PRO A 176 -31.19 37.88 13.55
C PRO A 176 -31.72 39.26 13.13
N SER A 177 -32.63 39.28 12.16
CA SER A 177 -33.41 40.47 11.83
C SER A 177 -34.16 40.87 13.10
N SER A 178 -33.78 42.01 13.68
CA SER A 178 -34.39 42.57 14.88
C SER A 178 -35.92 42.55 14.80
N PRO A 179 -36.65 41.82 15.67
CA PRO A 179 -38.07 42.04 15.81
C PRO A 179 -38.27 43.43 16.45
N SER A 180 -38.96 44.31 15.72
CA SER A 180 -39.43 45.59 16.22
C SER A 180 -40.22 45.38 17.51
N ALA A 181 -39.76 45.99 18.60
CA ALA A 181 -40.42 45.95 19.90
C ALA A 181 -41.82 46.58 19.81
N THR A 182 -42.85 45.82 20.20
CA THR A 182 -44.13 46.37 20.67
C THR A 182 -44.33 45.88 22.09
N ALA A 183 -44.28 46.80 23.04
CA ALA A 183 -44.49 46.53 24.45
C ALA A 183 -45.97 46.20 24.71
N THR A 184 -46.26 45.11 25.42
CA THR A 184 -47.55 44.94 26.12
C THR A 184 -47.34 44.09 27.37
N ALA A 185 -48.02 44.50 28.43
CA ALA A 185 -47.77 44.20 29.83
C ALA A 185 -48.10 42.78 30.29
N THR A 186 -47.47 42.45 31.42
CA THR A 186 -47.60 41.35 32.38
C THR A 186 -49.03 40.87 32.65
N ILE A 187 -49.29 39.55 32.58
CA ILE A 187 -50.15 38.81 33.53
C ILE A 187 -49.65 37.36 33.72
N THR A 188 -49.65 36.94 34.97
CA THR A 188 -49.22 35.69 35.64
C THR A 188 -50.06 34.43 35.33
N THR A 189 -49.49 33.24 35.62
CA THR A 189 -50.10 31.89 35.97
C THR A 189 -49.84 30.73 34.95
N PRO A 190 -50.02 29.42 35.31
CA PRO A 190 -48.97 28.43 35.64
C PRO A 190 -49.00 27.19 34.67
N PRO A 191 -48.24 26.08 34.90
CA PRO A 191 -47.73 25.23 33.81
C PRO A 191 -48.74 24.18 33.33
N SER A 192 -48.77 23.93 32.01
CA SER A 192 -49.51 22.81 31.43
C SER A 192 -48.75 22.21 30.24
N ASN A 193 -48.61 20.88 30.29
CA ASN A 193 -48.24 19.95 29.22
C ASN A 193 -48.75 20.35 27.82
N ALA A 194 -47.92 20.16 26.78
CA ALA A 194 -48.26 19.35 25.60
C ALA A 194 -47.19 19.37 24.48
N ALA A 195 -46.82 18.14 24.06
CA ALA A 195 -46.63 17.63 22.70
C ALA A 195 -45.45 18.05 21.79
N PRO A 196 -44.88 17.10 21.01
CA PRO A 196 -43.72 17.28 20.14
C PRO A 196 -44.10 17.81 18.75
N SER A 197 -43.39 18.83 18.26
CA SER A 197 -43.51 19.33 16.88
C SER A 197 -42.52 18.65 15.93
N SER A 198 -43.02 18.36 14.74
CA SER A 198 -42.43 17.57 13.65
C SER A 198 -41.13 18.13 13.05
N PRO A 199 -40.26 17.27 12.49
CA PRO A 199 -39.04 17.68 11.81
C PRO A 199 -39.30 18.26 10.41
N ASN A 200 -38.66 19.40 10.15
CA ASN A 200 -38.62 20.08 8.86
C ASN A 200 -37.62 19.37 7.92
N PRO A 201 -37.95 19.05 6.65
CA PRO A 201 -37.02 18.37 5.76
C PRO A 201 -35.94 19.32 5.22
N PRO A 202 -34.65 18.93 5.21
CA PRO A 202 -33.59 19.76 4.63
C PRO A 202 -33.62 19.72 3.10
N ALA A 203 -33.47 20.90 2.50
CA ALA A 203 -33.40 21.09 1.05
C ALA A 203 -32.11 20.53 0.45
N SER A 204 -32.27 19.80 -0.66
CA SER A 204 -31.19 19.18 -1.43
C SER A 204 -30.32 20.22 -2.14
N GLY A 205 -29.18 20.56 -1.56
CA GLY A 205 -28.10 21.31 -2.21
C GLY A 205 -27.21 20.35 -3.01
N LEU A 206 -27.05 20.62 -4.32
CA LEU A 206 -26.21 19.84 -5.23
C LEU A 206 -24.74 19.88 -4.77
N SER A 207 -24.24 18.71 -4.39
CA SER A 207 -22.89 18.44 -3.90
C SER A 207 -21.80 18.96 -4.84
N ALA A 208 -20.79 19.59 -4.25
CA ALA A 208 -19.54 20.01 -4.88
C ALA A 208 -18.74 18.87 -5.57
N GLY A 209 -19.19 17.61 -5.44
CA GLY A 209 -18.57 16.44 -6.06
C GLY A 209 -18.60 16.39 -7.59
N ILE A 210 -19.42 17.21 -8.28
CA ILE A 210 -19.49 17.20 -9.75
C ILE A 210 -18.36 18.02 -10.39
N ILE A 211 -17.83 19.03 -9.70
CA ILE A 211 -16.84 19.95 -10.29
C ILE A 211 -15.43 19.33 -10.32
N ALA A 212 -15.11 18.42 -9.40
CA ALA A 212 -13.82 17.71 -9.39
C ALA A 212 -13.70 16.59 -10.47
N GLY A 213 -14.82 16.16 -11.08
CA GLY A 213 -14.84 15.02 -12.01
C GLY A 213 -14.45 15.35 -13.46
N ILE A 214 -14.50 16.62 -13.89
CA ILE A 214 -14.29 16.99 -15.30
C ILE A 214 -12.79 17.17 -15.61
N VAL A 215 -11.99 17.59 -14.64
CA VAL A 215 -10.56 17.89 -14.85
C VAL A 215 -9.74 16.60 -15.05
N THR A 216 -10.13 15.49 -14.43
CA THR A 216 -9.39 14.21 -14.52
C THR A 216 -9.52 13.55 -15.90
N VAL A 217 -10.66 13.70 -16.58
CA VAL A 217 -10.88 13.10 -17.92
C VAL A 217 -10.02 13.79 -18.99
N ALA A 218 -9.83 15.12 -18.89
CA ALA A 218 -9.02 15.87 -19.85
C ALA A 218 -7.53 15.48 -19.79
N VAL A 219 -7.00 15.23 -18.59
CA VAL A 219 -5.59 14.85 -18.41
C VAL A 219 -5.31 13.45 -18.98
N LEU A 220 -6.20 12.48 -18.76
CA LEU A 220 -6.06 11.12 -19.31
C LEU A 220 -6.09 11.10 -20.85
N ALA A 221 -6.90 11.96 -21.48
CA ALA A 221 -6.96 12.06 -22.93
C ALA A 221 -5.63 12.58 -23.51
N VAL A 222 -5.01 13.58 -22.89
CA VAL A 222 -3.71 14.13 -23.34
C VAL A 222 -2.59 13.10 -23.19
N VAL A 223 -2.53 12.36 -22.08
CA VAL A 223 -1.53 11.31 -21.86
C VAL A 223 -1.69 10.16 -22.86
N GLY A 224 -2.94 9.79 -23.18
CA GLY A 224 -3.24 8.80 -24.21
C GLY A 224 -2.74 9.22 -25.60
N ILE A 225 -2.99 10.47 -26.00
CA ILE A 225 -2.53 11.02 -27.29
C ILE A 225 -1.00 11.03 -27.36
N ILE A 226 -0.32 11.48 -26.31
CA ILE A 226 1.16 11.50 -26.27
C ILE A 226 1.72 10.08 -26.39
N SER A 227 1.13 9.10 -25.70
CA SER A 227 1.56 7.70 -25.76
C SER A 227 1.42 7.10 -27.17
N ILE A 228 0.32 7.41 -27.87
CA ILE A 228 0.11 7.00 -29.27
C ILE A 228 1.13 7.64 -30.20
N ILE A 229 1.44 8.94 -30.03
CA ILE A 229 2.44 9.64 -30.83
C ILE A 229 3.84 9.03 -30.63
N VAL A 230 4.23 8.76 -29.39
CA VAL A 230 5.52 8.12 -29.07
C VAL A 230 5.62 6.73 -29.68
N TRP A 231 4.55 5.92 -29.59
CA TRP A 231 4.51 4.59 -30.19
C TRP A 231 4.57 4.63 -31.72
N ALA A 232 3.83 5.55 -32.35
CA ALA A 232 3.89 5.76 -33.80
C ALA A 232 5.28 6.18 -34.28
N LEU A 233 5.95 7.10 -33.56
CA LEU A 233 7.33 7.50 -33.84
C LEU A 233 8.31 6.33 -33.65
N PHE A 234 8.11 5.49 -32.64
CA PHE A 234 8.93 4.29 -32.42
C PHE A 234 8.79 3.29 -33.57
N LEU A 235 7.56 3.03 -34.03
CA LEU A 235 7.31 2.16 -35.19
C LEU A 235 7.89 2.74 -36.48
N TYR A 236 7.72 4.04 -36.70
CA TYR A 236 8.31 4.74 -37.85
C TYR A 236 9.84 4.61 -37.87
N ARG A 237 10.50 4.78 -36.72
CA ARG A 237 11.95 4.59 -36.59
C ARG A 237 12.35 3.13 -36.79
N ARG A 238 11.55 2.16 -36.32
CA ARG A 238 11.81 0.73 -36.50
C ARG A 238 11.76 0.32 -37.98
N VAL A 239 10.80 0.84 -38.73
CA VAL A 239 10.67 0.55 -40.18
C VAL A 239 11.82 1.19 -40.96
N ARG A 240 12.23 2.41 -40.61
CA ARG A 240 13.32 3.12 -41.33
C ARG A 240 14.66 2.38 -41.29
N ARG A 241 14.96 1.64 -40.20
CA ARG A 241 16.19 0.85 -40.10
C ARG A 241 16.30 -0.25 -41.17
N ARG A 242 15.18 -0.77 -41.68
CA ARG A 242 15.20 -1.87 -42.67
C ARG A 242 15.59 -1.44 -44.09
N LYS A 243 15.55 -0.13 -44.39
CA LYS A 243 15.84 0.36 -45.76
C LYS A 243 17.32 0.64 -46.03
N GLN A 244 18.17 0.69 -45.00
CA GLN A 244 19.61 0.93 -45.19
C GLN A 244 20.38 -0.35 -45.53
N ASP A 245 19.86 -1.53 -45.16
CA ASP A 245 20.53 -2.81 -45.43
C ASP A 245 20.27 -3.33 -46.87
N GLN A 246 19.24 -2.85 -47.56
CA GLN A 246 18.93 -3.25 -48.94
C GLN A 246 19.75 -2.51 -50.01
N SER A 247 20.43 -1.40 -49.68
CA SER A 247 21.28 -0.68 -50.64
C SER A 247 22.71 -1.22 -50.76
N VAL A 248 23.13 -2.15 -49.90
CA VAL A 248 24.52 -2.66 -49.89
C VAL A 248 24.67 -4.04 -50.56
N SER A 249 23.56 -4.77 -50.78
CA SER A 249 23.61 -6.10 -51.40
C SER A 249 23.57 -6.11 -52.94
N SER A 250 23.45 -4.95 -53.61
CA SER A 250 23.36 -4.88 -55.08
C SER A 250 24.67 -4.59 -55.82
N SER A 251 25.83 -4.53 -55.13
CA SER A 251 27.13 -4.24 -55.78
C SER A 251 28.21 -5.31 -55.57
N ARG A 252 27.87 -6.55 -55.21
CA ARG A 252 28.87 -7.63 -55.09
C ARG A 252 28.45 -8.87 -55.88
N GLY A 253 28.41 -8.71 -57.20
CA GLY A 253 28.11 -9.77 -58.14
C GLY A 253 28.94 -9.63 -59.41
N SER A 254 30.26 -9.79 -59.29
CA SER A 254 31.17 -10.18 -60.38
C SER A 254 32.60 -10.21 -59.85
N GLU A 255 33.37 -11.22 -60.28
CA GLU A 255 34.79 -11.47 -59.98
C GLU A 255 35.06 -12.05 -58.58
N GLU A 256 35.73 -13.19 -58.38
CA GLU A 256 36.61 -13.97 -59.25
C GLU A 256 36.87 -15.32 -58.59
N LEU A 257 37.02 -16.38 -59.39
CA LEU A 257 37.45 -17.70 -58.95
C LEU A 257 38.89 -17.65 -58.42
N GLY A 258 39.17 -18.24 -57.26
CA GLY A 258 40.56 -18.33 -56.82
C GLY A 258 40.83 -19.06 -55.50
N ALA A 259 40.75 -20.39 -55.55
CA ALA A 259 41.52 -21.37 -54.77
C ALA A 259 41.34 -21.51 -53.23
N PRO A 260 41.46 -22.74 -52.69
CA PRO A 260 41.42 -23.05 -51.26
C PRO A 260 42.85 -23.12 -50.67
N ARG A 261 43.07 -22.69 -49.41
CA ARG A 261 44.19 -23.20 -48.58
C ARG A 261 44.19 -22.69 -47.12
N SER A 262 44.55 -23.66 -46.26
CA SER A 262 45.17 -23.59 -44.91
C SER A 262 44.47 -22.78 -43.81
N ALA A 263 43.95 -23.39 -42.74
CA ALA A 263 44.65 -24.09 -41.64
C ALA A 263 45.40 -23.14 -40.69
N PHE A 264 45.34 -23.49 -39.38
CA PHE A 264 46.14 -22.96 -38.26
C PHE A 264 45.66 -21.58 -37.75
N VAL A 265 45.42 -21.30 -36.46
CA VAL A 265 46.14 -21.53 -35.18
C VAL A 265 45.08 -21.39 -34.07
N ASP A 266 44.76 -22.43 -33.29
CA ASP A 266 45.30 -22.68 -31.94
C ASP A 266 45.45 -21.41 -31.08
N ASP A 267 44.51 -21.11 -30.20
CA ASP A 267 44.93 -20.54 -28.92
C ASP A 267 44.10 -21.06 -27.76
N LYS A 268 44.86 -21.75 -26.93
CA LYS A 268 44.52 -22.61 -25.83
C LYS A 268 44.87 -21.84 -24.57
N ALA A 269 43.87 -21.35 -23.85
CA ALA A 269 44.05 -20.85 -22.49
C ALA A 269 43.38 -21.82 -21.51
N GLU A 270 44.16 -22.81 -21.07
CA GLU A 270 43.85 -23.61 -19.89
C GLU A 270 44.00 -22.74 -18.64
N LEU A 271 42.99 -22.74 -17.76
CA LEU A 271 43.18 -22.31 -16.37
C LEU A 271 42.74 -23.43 -15.42
N SER A 272 43.64 -23.73 -14.51
CA SER A 272 43.74 -24.95 -13.73
C SER A 272 42.70 -25.09 -12.62
N GLY A 273 41.97 -26.21 -12.67
CA GLY A 273 41.76 -27.18 -11.59
C GLY A 273 41.49 -26.72 -10.16
N ARG A 274 40.30 -27.09 -9.65
CA ARG A 274 40.15 -27.67 -8.29
C ARG A 274 38.88 -28.53 -8.18
N PRO A 275 38.97 -29.88 -8.20
CA PRO A 275 37.84 -30.73 -7.89
C PRO A 275 37.74 -30.93 -6.37
N VAL A 276 36.65 -30.46 -5.75
CA VAL A 276 36.27 -30.89 -4.40
C VAL A 276 35.24 -32.01 -4.56
N SER A 277 35.72 -33.23 -4.36
CA SER A 277 34.89 -34.43 -4.26
C SER A 277 34.20 -34.43 -2.89
N THR A 278 32.88 -34.30 -2.85
CA THR A 278 32.09 -34.69 -1.67
C THR A 278 31.34 -35.96 -2.00
N SER A 279 31.91 -37.07 -1.52
CA SER A 279 31.27 -38.38 -1.44
C SER A 279 30.05 -38.25 -0.51
N ARG A 280 28.84 -38.44 -1.04
CA ARG A 280 27.63 -38.58 -0.22
C ARG A 280 27.01 -39.94 -0.51
N SER A 281 27.11 -40.79 0.50
CA SER A 281 26.57 -42.14 0.59
C SER A 281 25.05 -42.17 0.34
N PRO A 282 24.50 -43.18 -0.37
CA PRO A 282 23.06 -43.39 -0.46
C PRO A 282 22.53 -43.91 0.87
N ARG A 283 21.61 -43.17 1.48
CA ARG A 283 20.88 -43.61 2.66
C ARG A 283 19.69 -44.46 2.21
N GLU A 284 19.64 -45.68 2.72
CA GLU A 284 18.63 -46.69 2.42
C GLU A 284 17.21 -46.19 2.71
N LEU A 285 16.29 -46.50 1.79
CA LEU A 285 14.86 -46.25 1.88
C LEU A 285 14.22 -47.33 2.75
N ASP A 286 13.62 -46.91 3.86
CA ASP A 286 12.79 -47.75 4.71
C ASP A 286 11.45 -48.07 4.00
N ALA A 287 11.09 -49.35 4.02
CA ALA A 287 9.94 -49.91 3.35
C ALA A 287 8.72 -49.91 4.27
N SER A 288 8.14 -48.74 4.53
CA SER A 288 6.84 -48.65 5.21
C SER A 288 6.12 -47.32 4.95
N SER A 289 5.79 -47.02 3.68
CA SER A 289 4.75 -46.02 3.41
C SER A 289 3.64 -46.59 2.54
N VAL A 290 2.46 -46.50 3.16
CA VAL A 290 1.17 -47.02 2.75
C VAL A 290 0.76 -46.40 1.41
N ARG A 291 0.56 -47.28 0.43
CA ARG A 291 -0.04 -47.01 -0.87
C ARG A 291 -1.53 -46.70 -0.67
N ALA A 292 -1.89 -45.42 -0.73
CA ALA A 292 -3.26 -44.98 -0.95
C ALA A 292 -3.47 -44.73 -2.44
N GLU A 293 -4.13 -45.68 -3.12
CA GLU A 293 -4.54 -45.51 -4.52
C GLU A 293 -5.74 -44.55 -4.56
N VAL A 294 -5.53 -43.33 -5.07
CA VAL A 294 -6.62 -42.48 -5.53
C VAL A 294 -6.75 -42.69 -7.03
N MET A 295 -7.78 -43.46 -7.40
CA MET A 295 -8.30 -43.51 -8.76
C MET A 295 -8.86 -42.13 -9.14
N GLY A 296 -8.23 -41.49 -10.12
CA GLY A 296 -8.73 -40.27 -10.75
C GLY A 296 -8.28 -40.24 -12.20
N THR A 297 -9.23 -40.43 -13.11
CA THR A 297 -9.13 -40.44 -14.56
C THR A 297 -8.32 -39.26 -15.12
N GLN A 298 -7.19 -39.57 -15.77
CA GLN A 298 -6.38 -38.62 -16.54
C GLN A 298 -7.02 -38.33 -17.90
N MET A 299 -7.23 -37.04 -18.19
CA MET A 299 -7.22 -36.49 -19.54
C MET A 299 -5.82 -35.92 -19.79
N PRO A 300 -5.14 -36.23 -20.91
CA PRO A 300 -3.85 -35.64 -21.23
C PRO A 300 -4.04 -34.20 -21.73
N VAL A 301 -3.51 -33.23 -20.99
CA VAL A 301 -3.25 -31.88 -21.48
C VAL A 301 -1.76 -31.80 -21.79
N GLU A 302 -1.42 -31.67 -23.07
CA GLU A 302 -0.07 -31.36 -23.53
C GLU A 302 0.31 -29.95 -23.05
N ILE A 303 1.13 -29.89 -22.00
CA ILE A 303 1.82 -28.65 -21.62
C ILE A 303 3.18 -28.69 -22.28
N ALA A 304 3.33 -27.81 -23.27
CA ALA A 304 4.58 -27.52 -23.96
C ALA A 304 5.68 -27.18 -22.94
N GLU A 305 6.80 -27.88 -23.07
CA GLU A 305 8.06 -27.63 -22.39
C GLU A 305 8.43 -26.15 -22.50
N ARG A 306 8.48 -25.47 -21.36
CA ARG A 306 9.16 -24.19 -21.24
C ARG A 306 10.23 -24.32 -20.17
N GLU A 307 11.44 -24.01 -20.62
CA GLU A 307 12.72 -24.10 -19.95
C GLU A 307 12.72 -23.54 -18.51
N GLY A 308 13.29 -24.32 -17.59
CA GLY A 308 14.25 -23.84 -16.60
C GLY A 308 13.80 -22.79 -15.59
N SER A 309 13.14 -23.23 -14.52
CA SER A 309 13.20 -22.52 -13.23
C SER A 309 13.80 -23.46 -12.18
N ILE A 310 15.07 -23.20 -11.86
CA ILE A 310 15.77 -23.77 -10.71
C ILE A 310 15.15 -23.14 -9.46
N TYR A 311 14.43 -23.93 -8.67
CA TYR A 311 13.99 -23.52 -7.34
C TYR A 311 15.07 -23.94 -6.34
N GLU A 312 15.82 -22.97 -5.80
CA GLU A 312 16.62 -23.18 -4.61
C GLU A 312 15.66 -23.21 -3.40
N LEU A 313 15.43 -24.40 -2.86
CA LEU A 313 14.77 -24.60 -1.58
C LEU A 313 15.71 -24.13 -0.45
N GLU A 314 15.48 -22.93 0.08
CA GLU A 314 16.00 -22.57 1.39
C GLU A 314 15.26 -23.40 2.46
N ALA A 315 15.93 -24.44 2.93
CA ALA A 315 15.54 -25.20 4.10
C ALA A 315 15.72 -24.33 5.36
N SER A 316 14.67 -23.63 5.78
CA SER A 316 14.61 -23.04 7.12
C SER A 316 14.19 -24.12 8.13
N GLY A 317 15.14 -24.49 8.99
CA GLY A 317 15.04 -25.60 9.91
C GLY A 317 13.99 -25.40 11.00
N THR A 318 13.07 -26.35 11.09
CA THR A 318 12.25 -26.59 12.28
C THR A 318 13.12 -27.31 13.32
N ILE A 319 13.44 -26.65 14.42
CA ILE A 319 14.03 -27.30 15.60
C ILE A 319 12.86 -27.76 16.48
N HIS A 320 12.86 -29.06 16.75
CA HIS A 320 11.95 -29.74 17.66
C HIS A 320 12.57 -29.83 19.07
N GLU A 321 11.66 -29.89 20.06
CA GLU A 321 11.82 -30.45 21.42
C GLU A 321 12.59 -29.63 22.48
N LEU A 322 11.93 -29.35 23.62
CA LEU A 322 11.89 -30.33 24.72
C LEU A 322 10.79 -30.02 25.74
N ALA A 323 10.35 -31.12 26.36
CA ALA A 323 9.30 -31.23 27.35
C ALA A 323 9.52 -30.40 28.62
N THR A 324 8.41 -29.91 29.19
CA THR A 324 8.20 -29.91 30.64
C THR A 324 6.74 -30.25 30.93
N ARG A 325 6.49 -31.54 31.21
CA ARG A 325 5.27 -32.02 31.82
C ARG A 325 5.32 -31.65 33.31
N THR A 326 4.46 -30.75 33.76
CA THR A 326 4.15 -30.57 35.18
C THR A 326 2.95 -31.43 35.53
N SER A 327 3.21 -32.57 36.18
CA SER A 327 2.18 -33.40 36.79
C SER A 327 1.60 -32.66 38.01
N LYS A 328 0.31 -32.31 37.97
CA LYS A 328 -0.43 -31.98 39.20
C LYS A 328 -0.80 -33.28 39.90
N ALA A 329 -0.24 -33.44 41.10
CA ALA A 329 -0.56 -34.51 42.01
C ALA A 329 -2.03 -34.41 42.46
N TYR A 330 -2.63 -35.60 42.55
CA TYR A 330 -3.91 -35.89 43.16
C TYR A 330 -3.77 -35.74 44.67
N ASP A 331 -4.63 -34.92 45.29
CA ASP A 331 -4.74 -34.76 46.75
C ASP A 331 -6.09 -35.32 47.22
N PRO A 332 -6.14 -36.56 47.72
CA PRO A 332 -7.30 -37.07 48.42
C PRO A 332 -7.10 -36.88 49.93
N ILE A 333 -8.18 -36.52 50.62
CA ILE A 333 -8.43 -36.61 52.08
C ILE A 333 -8.41 -35.25 52.81
N SER A 334 -9.61 -34.70 53.00
CA SER A 334 -10.06 -34.32 54.33
C SER A 334 -11.60 -34.41 54.40
N GLN A 335 -12.09 -35.56 54.89
CA GLN A 335 -13.34 -35.63 55.63
C GLN A 335 -13.06 -35.13 57.05
N VAL A 336 -13.86 -34.18 57.56
CA VAL A 336 -14.73 -34.26 58.75
C VAL A 336 -15.68 -33.06 58.67
#